data_AF-A0A485LK97-F1
#
_entry.id   AF-A0A485LK97-F1
#
_cell.length_a   1.000
_cell.length_b   1.000
_cell.length_c   1.000
_cell.angle_alpha   90.00
_cell.angle_beta   90.00
_cell.angle_gamma   90.00
#
_symmetry.space_group_name_H-M   'P 1'
#
loop_
_entity.id
_entity.type
_entity.pdbx_description
1 polymer ?
#
loop_
_entity_poly.entity_id
_entity_poly.type
_entity_poly.pdbx_seq_one_letter_code
_entity_poly.pdbx_strand_id
1 'polypeptide(L)'
;MVLNVFRKPDADVSDEAKAFINSLPSTFMNLFRKKRNLFPVWSSHKYCVMIKATYLVYYRASKDPAATDADRTYKFINLRHCTLKLVDDDNLGNVLIVTPESGRGAVTLAADSEKDRAKFVRHCHAVQRDVPSPKDFETLKLIGKGHYGRVILARRHGTLFAIKEMKAGVVKHKVIHTERMVMEWVADHPFVLGLDVAFSSGRSLYLISKFMPGGDLFLHMQNHGGSFPESIVKFYAAEVVAALAHLHSMHILHRDIKPENVLLDVDGHIKLADMGLSKRLETKHGRTKTMCGTDAYLPPEMVSRTLQGHGLQVDMWQLGCLLYELRSGYPPFYLPQSKQKHTHQRILFQSPKYTSPISPEFQDLLTALLEKDPARRLGCANGIADVKDHPWFKGTNWDKVLKKETVPPILPKPAGDDYVNNFDPQFTEQSHSLDDDKNPDIVNLAKEFAGFDYVRPGLMTSPSTQQDPDAILTPALVNLQLNI
;
A
#
# COMPACT_ATOMS: atom_id res chain seq x y z
N MET A 1 -21.51 29.79 36.42
CA MET A 1 -21.18 28.42 35.97
C MET A 1 -19.69 28.19 36.16
N VAL A 2 -19.34 27.76 37.36
CA VAL A 2 -17.98 27.46 37.82
C VAL A 2 -17.80 25.93 37.76
N LEU A 3 -16.57 25.48 37.53
CA LEU A 3 -16.08 24.10 37.53
C LEU A 3 -16.34 23.27 36.25
N ASN A 4 -15.53 23.54 35.22
CA ASN A 4 -15.15 22.55 34.20
C ASN A 4 -13.67 22.12 34.34
N VAL A 5 -13.12 22.24 35.56
CA VAL A 5 -11.66 22.19 35.84
C VAL A 5 -11.10 20.77 36.04
N PHE A 6 -11.91 19.71 36.11
CA PHE A 6 -11.39 18.35 36.30
C PHE A 6 -12.03 17.30 35.37
N ARG A 7 -11.99 17.57 34.06
CA ARG A 7 -12.10 16.50 33.05
C ARG A 7 -10.86 16.55 32.17
N LYS A 8 -10.17 15.40 32.05
CA LYS A 8 -8.93 15.21 31.29
C LYS A 8 -9.04 15.91 29.92
N PRO A 9 -8.01 16.60 29.43
CA PRO A 9 -8.00 17.08 28.05
C PRO A 9 -8.29 15.91 27.10
N ASP A 10 -9.02 16.16 26.00
CA ASP A 10 -9.10 15.18 24.91
C ASP A 10 -7.67 14.75 24.61
N ALA A 11 -7.42 13.44 24.66
CA ALA A 11 -6.07 12.92 24.71
C ALA A 11 -5.27 13.46 23.53
N ASP A 12 -4.20 14.21 23.83
CA ASP A 12 -3.29 14.71 22.80
C ASP A 12 -2.80 13.53 21.96
N VAL A 13 -3.06 13.61 20.65
CA VAL A 13 -2.50 12.70 19.63
C VAL A 13 -0.98 12.72 19.78
N SER A 14 -0.31 11.56 19.69
CA SER A 14 1.15 11.53 19.80
C SER A 14 1.82 12.30 18.65
N ASP A 15 3.05 12.76 18.84
CA ASP A 15 3.74 13.51 17.79
C ASP A 15 4.06 12.62 16.58
N GLU A 16 4.30 11.33 16.80
CA GLU A 16 4.42 10.33 15.73
C GLU A 16 3.14 10.22 14.91
N ALA A 17 1.97 10.15 15.58
CA ALA A 17 0.69 10.09 14.89
C ALA A 17 0.36 11.40 14.17
N LYS A 18 0.71 12.56 14.73
CA LYS A 18 0.59 13.85 14.01
C LYS A 18 1.46 13.87 12.75
N ALA A 19 2.71 13.40 12.83
CA ALA A 19 3.61 13.32 11.69
C ALA A 19 3.07 12.36 10.62
N PHE A 20 2.51 11.22 11.04
CA PHE A 20 1.83 10.28 10.17
C PHE A 20 0.59 10.89 9.51
N ILE A 21 -0.32 11.49 10.27
CA ILE A 21 -1.52 12.15 9.72
C ILE A 21 -1.12 13.21 8.70
N ASN A 22 -0.07 13.99 8.98
CA ASN A 22 0.43 15.00 8.05
C ASN A 22 1.03 14.42 6.77
N SER A 23 1.59 13.22 6.80
CA SER A 23 2.15 12.57 5.60
C SER A 23 1.08 11.91 4.73
N LEU A 24 -0.13 11.67 5.26
CA LEU A 24 -1.25 11.12 4.50
C LEU A 24 -1.73 12.07 3.39
N PRO A 25 -2.29 11.51 2.29
CA PRO A 25 -2.87 12.32 1.24
C PRO A 25 -4.13 13.03 1.76
N SER A 26 -4.40 14.23 1.25
CA SER A 26 -5.63 14.96 1.59
C SER A 26 -6.76 14.53 0.67
N THR A 27 -7.87 14.04 1.22
CA THR A 27 -9.10 13.80 0.45
C THR A 27 -9.85 15.10 0.16
N PHE A 28 -9.64 16.11 1.00
CA PHE A 28 -10.15 17.46 0.84
C PHE A 28 -9.08 18.48 1.22
N MET A 29 -9.00 19.59 0.50
CA MET A 29 -8.18 20.76 0.85
C MET A 29 -8.82 22.04 0.31
N ASN A 30 -9.03 23.04 1.16
CA ASN A 30 -9.49 24.38 0.74
C ASN A 30 -9.18 25.46 1.80
N LEU A 31 -9.37 26.73 1.46
CA LEU A 31 -9.20 27.87 2.35
C LEU A 31 -10.52 28.30 3.01
N PHE A 32 -10.54 28.40 4.34
CA PHE A 32 -11.70 28.84 5.11
C PHE A 32 -11.38 30.06 5.97
N ARG A 33 -12.40 30.84 6.34
CA ARG A 33 -12.31 31.77 7.47
C ARG A 33 -12.64 31.01 8.75
N LYS A 34 -11.95 31.31 9.85
CA LYS A 34 -12.20 30.69 11.16
C LYS A 34 -12.69 31.75 12.15
N LYS A 35 -13.72 31.45 12.94
CA LYS A 35 -14.14 32.30 14.07
C LYS A 35 -13.15 32.16 15.23
N ARG A 36 -12.83 33.26 15.92
CA ARG A 36 -11.90 33.23 17.07
C ARG A 36 -12.63 32.66 18.30
N ASN A 37 -11.90 31.93 19.14
CA ASN A 37 -12.49 31.26 20.30
C ASN A 37 -12.78 32.23 21.47
N LEU A 38 -11.95 33.27 21.64
CA LEU A 38 -12.06 34.23 22.75
C LEU A 38 -12.99 35.41 22.45
N PHE A 39 -13.15 35.75 21.17
CA PHE A 39 -14.00 36.85 20.71
C PHE A 39 -14.80 36.36 19.50
N PRO A 40 -16.12 36.59 19.42
CA PRO A 40 -16.98 36.02 18.38
C PRO A 40 -16.83 36.72 17.02
N VAL A 41 -15.59 37.08 16.64
CA VAL A 41 -15.24 37.76 15.39
C VAL A 41 -14.49 36.80 14.47
N TRP A 42 -14.65 37.01 13.17
CA TRP A 42 -13.90 36.28 12.16
C TRP A 42 -12.41 36.61 12.20
N SER A 43 -11.56 35.61 12.02
CA SER A 43 -10.13 35.83 11.80
C SER A 43 -9.91 36.65 10.54
N SER A 44 -8.99 37.61 10.61
CA SER A 44 -8.49 38.34 9.44
C SER A 44 -7.66 37.47 8.49
N HIS A 45 -7.25 36.28 8.94
CA HIS A 45 -6.47 35.33 8.16
C HIS A 45 -7.32 34.12 7.76
N LYS A 46 -7.09 33.65 6.53
CA LYS A 46 -7.57 32.36 6.05
C LYS A 46 -6.84 31.21 6.75
N TYR A 47 -7.49 30.05 6.76
CA TYR A 47 -6.96 28.80 7.26
C TYR A 47 -6.98 27.79 6.13
N CYS A 48 -5.87 27.09 5.92
CA CYS A 48 -5.86 25.91 5.09
C CYS A 48 -6.51 24.79 5.90
N VAL A 49 -7.58 24.20 5.34
CA VAL A 49 -8.37 23.14 5.97
C VAL A 49 -8.28 21.91 5.09
N MET A 50 -7.88 20.80 5.67
CA MET A 50 -7.66 19.52 5.01
C MET A 50 -8.39 18.41 5.74
N ILE A 51 -8.76 17.36 5.01
CA ILE A 51 -9.20 16.08 5.59
C ILE A 51 -8.17 15.03 5.21
N LYS A 52 -7.56 14.39 6.21
CA LYS A 52 -6.52 13.37 6.08
C LYS A 52 -6.91 12.16 6.93
N ALA A 53 -7.10 10.99 6.30
CA ALA A 53 -7.80 9.86 6.90
C ALA A 53 -9.10 10.29 7.61
N THR A 54 -9.20 10.08 8.92
CA THR A 54 -10.37 10.45 9.75
C THR A 54 -10.25 11.83 10.41
N TYR A 55 -9.18 12.59 10.13
CA TYR A 55 -8.87 13.84 10.82
C TYR A 55 -9.10 15.07 9.94
N LEU A 56 -9.71 16.09 10.56
CA LEU A 56 -9.66 17.47 10.11
C LEU A 56 -8.31 18.05 10.55
N VAL A 57 -7.50 18.46 9.60
CA VAL A 57 -6.20 19.09 9.82
C VAL A 57 -6.27 20.53 9.31
N TYR A 58 -5.92 21.50 10.14
CA TYR A 58 -5.94 22.89 9.72
C TYR A 58 -4.82 23.72 10.36
N TYR A 59 -4.36 24.72 9.61
CA TYR A 59 -3.37 25.68 10.07
C TYR A 59 -3.66 27.07 9.49
N ARG A 60 -3.15 28.11 10.14
CA ARG A 60 -3.30 29.50 9.67
C ARG A 60 -2.49 29.67 8.39
N ALA A 61 -3.12 30.09 7.30
CA ALA A 61 -2.41 30.35 6.05
C ALA A 61 -1.50 31.58 6.24
N SER A 62 -0.22 31.44 5.88
CA SER A 62 0.71 32.56 5.84
C SER A 62 0.41 33.42 4.61
N LYS A 63 0.58 34.74 4.75
CA LYS A 63 0.64 35.66 3.61
C LYS A 63 2.05 35.72 3.00
N ASP A 64 3.05 35.23 3.74
CA ASP A 64 4.44 35.21 3.31
C ASP A 64 4.68 33.98 2.41
N PRO A 65 5.03 34.17 1.13
CA PRO A 65 5.36 33.08 0.22
C PRO A 65 6.63 32.32 0.61
N ALA A 66 7.49 32.87 1.48
CA ALA A 66 8.70 32.19 1.99
C ALA A 66 8.45 31.35 3.25
N ALA A 67 7.23 31.37 3.82
CA ALA A 67 6.91 30.62 5.03
C ALA A 67 7.05 29.11 4.80
N THR A 68 7.93 28.49 5.58
CA THR A 68 8.22 27.07 5.46
C THR A 68 7.18 26.23 6.20
N ASP A 69 7.15 24.92 5.96
CA ASP A 69 6.26 24.02 6.68
C ASP A 69 6.55 23.98 8.20
N ALA A 70 7.80 24.24 8.58
CA ALA A 70 8.26 24.28 9.97
C ALA A 70 7.61 25.40 10.80
N ASP A 71 7.14 26.47 10.16
CA ASP A 71 6.51 27.61 10.83
C ASP A 71 5.00 27.38 11.09
N ARG A 72 4.44 26.25 10.61
CA ARG A 72 3.01 25.98 10.66
C ARG A 72 2.62 25.25 11.93
N THR A 73 1.75 25.88 12.71
CA THR A 73 1.08 25.22 13.83
C THR A 73 -0.16 24.47 13.35
N TYR A 74 -0.01 23.17 13.13
CA TYR A 74 -1.11 22.27 12.78
C TYR A 74 -2.05 22.00 13.96
N LYS A 75 -3.35 21.97 13.68
CA LYS A 75 -4.41 21.54 14.60
C LYS A 75 -5.14 20.35 14.01
N PHE A 76 -5.53 19.43 14.89
CA PHE A 76 -6.10 18.14 14.52
C PHE A 76 -7.42 17.93 15.28
N ILE A 77 -8.47 17.52 14.56
CA ILE A 77 -9.75 17.14 15.14
C ILE A 77 -10.18 15.82 14.49
N ASN A 78 -10.45 14.79 15.30
CA ASN A 78 -10.96 13.52 14.77
C ASN A 78 -12.43 13.70 14.37
N LEU A 79 -12.72 13.62 13.07
CA LEU A 79 -14.05 13.88 12.51
C LEU A 79 -15.06 12.78 12.83
N ARG A 80 -14.63 11.58 13.21
CA ARG A 80 -15.55 10.48 13.57
C ARG A 80 -16.39 10.78 14.80
N HIS A 81 -15.76 11.42 15.77
CA HIS A 81 -16.37 11.79 17.04
C HIS A 81 -16.78 13.27 17.04
N CYS A 82 -17.33 13.74 15.91
CA CYS A 82 -17.75 15.13 15.73
C CYS A 82 -19.17 15.22 15.17
N THR A 83 -19.90 16.23 15.63
CA THR A 83 -21.14 16.68 14.99
C THR A 83 -20.84 17.86 14.05
N LEU A 84 -21.51 17.86 12.89
CA LEU A 84 -21.46 18.96 11.94
C LEU A 84 -22.78 19.73 12.00
N LYS A 85 -22.70 21.04 12.22
CA LYS A 85 -23.87 21.93 12.16
C LYS A 85 -23.67 22.96 11.04
N LEU A 86 -24.61 23.00 10.09
CA LEU A 86 -24.70 24.07 9.10
C LEU A 86 -25.45 25.25 9.71
N VAL A 87 -24.97 26.45 9.44
CA VAL A 87 -25.62 27.69 9.86
C VAL A 87 -26.04 28.41 8.60
N ASP A 88 -27.35 28.35 8.33
CA ASP A 88 -27.98 29.02 7.20
C ASP A 88 -28.50 30.36 7.70
N ASP A 89 -27.62 31.36 7.64
CA ASP A 89 -27.93 32.76 7.92
C ASP A 89 -27.31 33.58 6.79
N ASP A 90 -28.17 34.21 5.99
CA ASP A 90 -27.80 34.99 4.82
C ASP A 90 -26.79 36.11 5.13
N ASN A 91 -26.73 36.58 6.38
CA ASN A 91 -25.79 37.61 6.83
C ASN A 91 -24.44 37.05 7.30
N LEU A 92 -24.36 35.77 7.66
CA LEU A 92 -23.14 35.14 8.17
C LEU A 92 -22.34 34.41 7.08
N GLY A 93 -22.96 34.16 5.92
CA GLY A 93 -22.38 33.46 4.78
C GLY A 93 -22.36 31.94 4.96
N ASN A 94 -21.50 31.24 4.20
CA ASN A 94 -21.46 29.77 4.15
C ASN A 94 -20.79 29.16 5.40
N VAL A 95 -21.44 29.27 6.56
CA VAL A 95 -20.88 28.90 7.88
C VAL A 95 -21.19 27.44 8.24
N LEU A 96 -20.22 26.79 8.89
CA LEU A 96 -20.35 25.47 9.48
C LEU A 96 -19.61 25.40 10.83
N ILE A 97 -20.07 24.52 11.71
CA ILE A 97 -19.45 24.26 13.01
C ILE A 97 -19.13 22.77 13.11
N VAL A 98 -17.87 22.47 13.42
CA VAL A 98 -17.41 21.11 13.75
C VAL A 98 -17.24 21.04 15.26
N THR A 99 -18.03 20.21 15.92
CA THR A 99 -18.06 20.09 17.38
C THR A 99 -17.68 18.67 17.80
N PRO A 100 -16.52 18.48 18.45
CA PRO A 100 -16.17 17.18 19.05
C PRO A 100 -17.21 16.73 20.08
N GLU A 101 -17.38 15.42 20.28
CA GLU A 101 -18.28 14.82 21.28
C GLU A 101 -18.02 15.34 22.70
N SER A 102 -16.76 15.66 23.02
CA SER A 102 -16.38 16.26 24.31
C SER A 102 -16.96 17.66 24.52
N GLY A 103 -17.44 18.31 23.45
CA GLY A 103 -17.85 19.71 23.39
C GLY A 103 -16.69 20.71 23.42
N ARG A 104 -15.45 20.25 23.69
CA ARG A 104 -14.26 21.12 23.73
C ARG A 104 -13.62 21.19 22.34
N GLY A 105 -12.98 22.33 22.04
CA GLY A 105 -12.24 22.48 20.79
C GLY A 105 -13.10 22.64 19.53
N ALA A 106 -14.40 22.92 19.68
CA ALA A 106 -15.28 23.21 18.55
C ALA A 106 -14.71 24.32 17.66
N VAL A 107 -14.83 24.14 16.34
CA VAL A 107 -14.32 25.08 15.35
C VAL A 107 -15.44 25.55 14.44
N THR A 108 -15.61 26.87 14.35
CA THR A 108 -16.52 27.51 13.41
C THR A 108 -15.74 27.98 12.19
N LEU A 109 -16.14 27.51 11.02
CA LEU A 109 -15.53 27.80 9.74
C LEU A 109 -16.55 28.46 8.80
N ALA A 110 -16.08 29.31 7.90
CA ALA A 110 -16.87 29.83 6.79
C ALA A 110 -16.16 29.58 5.47
N ALA A 111 -16.85 28.92 4.54
CA ALA A 111 -16.40 28.72 3.17
C ALA A 111 -16.63 29.98 2.33
N ASP A 112 -15.93 30.09 1.20
CA ASP A 112 -16.14 31.20 0.25
C ASP A 112 -17.41 31.02 -0.59
N SER A 113 -17.79 29.78 -0.85
CA SER A 113 -18.98 29.44 -1.62
C SER A 113 -19.78 28.30 -0.99
N GLU A 114 -21.06 28.21 -1.33
CA GLU A 114 -21.90 27.09 -0.90
C GLU A 114 -21.40 25.76 -1.49
N LYS A 115 -20.85 25.81 -2.70
CA LYS A 115 -20.22 24.64 -3.36
C LYS A 115 -19.06 24.10 -2.52
N ASP A 116 -18.22 24.97 -1.97
CA ASP A 116 -17.09 24.57 -1.11
C ASP A 116 -17.56 24.03 0.24
N ARG A 117 -18.60 24.62 0.83
CA ARG A 117 -19.25 24.13 2.05
C ARG A 117 -19.83 22.73 1.84
N ALA A 118 -20.62 22.54 0.78
CA ALA A 118 -21.21 21.26 0.42
C ALA A 118 -20.15 20.21 0.10
N LYS A 119 -19.06 20.58 -0.59
CA LYS A 119 -17.92 19.69 -0.84
C LYS A 119 -17.28 19.25 0.47
N PHE A 120 -17.02 20.16 1.41
CA PHE A 120 -16.45 19.82 2.72
C PHE A 120 -17.35 18.84 3.50
N VAL A 121 -18.63 19.15 3.61
CA VAL A 121 -19.64 18.33 4.32
C VAL A 121 -19.67 16.90 3.76
N ARG A 122 -19.67 16.76 2.43
CA ARG A 122 -19.63 15.45 1.77
C ARG A 122 -18.41 14.62 2.18
N HIS A 123 -17.23 15.24 2.29
CA HIS A 123 -16.02 14.53 2.70
C HIS A 123 -16.03 14.20 4.20
N CYS A 124 -16.57 15.08 5.05
CA CYS A 124 -16.76 14.75 6.46
C CYS A 124 -17.69 13.55 6.66
N HIS A 125 -18.83 13.51 5.97
CA HIS A 125 -19.72 12.34 6.04
C HIS A 125 -19.07 11.06 5.48
N ALA A 126 -18.21 11.18 4.45
CA ALA A 126 -17.48 10.03 3.93
C ALA A 126 -16.51 9.41 4.95
N VAL A 127 -15.86 10.23 5.80
CA VAL A 127 -14.94 9.73 6.85
C VAL A 127 -15.66 9.26 8.12
N GLN A 128 -16.88 9.73 8.34
CA GLN A 128 -17.76 9.28 9.42
C GLN A 128 -18.43 7.93 9.13
N ARG A 129 -18.18 7.31 7.97
CA ARG A 129 -18.61 5.93 7.70
C ARG A 129 -18.00 4.97 8.72
N ASP A 130 -18.72 3.91 9.03
CA ASP A 130 -18.28 2.89 9.97
C ASP A 130 -17.02 2.19 9.47
N VAL A 131 -16.01 2.13 10.34
CA VAL A 131 -14.87 1.21 10.13
C VAL A 131 -15.28 -0.15 10.65
N PRO A 132 -14.98 -1.21 9.89
CA PRO A 132 -15.16 -2.58 10.35
C PRO A 132 -14.36 -2.85 11.62
N SER A 133 -14.88 -3.73 12.45
CA SER A 133 -14.20 -4.36 13.57
C SER A 133 -13.78 -5.79 13.19
N PRO A 134 -12.92 -6.46 13.98
CA PRO A 134 -12.61 -7.87 13.77
C PRO A 134 -13.85 -8.78 13.71
N LYS A 135 -14.93 -8.43 14.42
CA LYS A 135 -16.17 -9.23 14.49
C LYS A 135 -16.99 -9.20 13.22
N ASP A 136 -16.76 -8.21 12.37
CA ASP A 136 -17.43 -8.11 11.09
C ASP A 136 -16.86 -9.08 10.05
N PHE A 137 -15.83 -9.85 10.41
CA PHE A 137 -15.17 -10.81 9.54
C PHE A 137 -15.31 -12.23 10.08
N GLU A 138 -15.82 -13.12 9.22
CA GLU A 138 -15.75 -14.56 9.41
C GLU A 138 -14.34 -15.02 8.99
N THR A 139 -13.50 -15.45 9.92
CA THR A 139 -12.18 -15.99 9.59
C THR A 139 -12.29 -17.41 9.04
N LEU A 140 -11.62 -17.68 7.92
CA LEU A 140 -11.72 -18.96 7.21
C LEU A 140 -10.45 -19.80 7.32
N LYS A 141 -9.29 -19.21 7.02
CA LYS A 141 -8.00 -19.92 6.97
C LYS A 141 -6.83 -18.99 7.29
N LEU A 142 -5.79 -19.52 7.94
CA LEU A 142 -4.48 -18.88 7.94
C LEU A 142 -3.79 -19.15 6.61
N ILE A 143 -3.46 -18.11 5.85
CA ILE A 143 -2.87 -18.24 4.49
C ILE A 143 -1.40 -17.82 4.43
N GLY A 144 -0.85 -17.26 5.50
CA GLY A 144 0.58 -16.98 5.57
C GLY A 144 1.05 -16.43 6.92
N LYS A 145 2.35 -16.56 7.17
CA LYS A 145 3.05 -15.92 8.29
C LYS A 145 4.25 -15.15 7.74
N GLY A 146 4.26 -13.85 7.98
CA GLY A 146 5.39 -12.98 7.63
C GLY A 146 6.23 -12.63 8.86
N HIS A 147 7.31 -11.88 8.62
CA HIS A 147 8.18 -11.39 9.69
C HIS A 147 7.45 -10.48 10.70
N TYR A 148 6.38 -9.81 10.26
CA TYR A 148 5.70 -8.74 11.00
C TYR A 148 4.30 -9.11 11.49
N GLY A 149 3.81 -10.30 11.15
CA GLY A 149 2.44 -10.68 11.43
C GLY A 149 1.99 -11.92 10.67
N ARG A 150 0.69 -12.12 10.62
CA ARG A 150 0.05 -13.24 9.92
C ARG A 150 -1.02 -12.74 8.96
N VAL A 151 -1.29 -13.53 7.92
CA VAL A 151 -2.32 -13.23 6.93
C VAL A 151 -3.41 -14.27 7.03
N ILE A 152 -4.64 -13.81 7.26
CA ILE A 152 -5.82 -14.64 7.44
C ILE A 152 -6.80 -14.36 6.31
N LEU A 153 -7.25 -15.41 5.62
CA LEU A 153 -8.39 -15.35 4.72
C LEU A 153 -9.65 -15.19 5.55
N ALA A 154 -10.48 -14.20 5.21
CA ALA A 154 -11.73 -13.95 5.89
C ALA A 154 -12.82 -13.53 4.90
N ARG A 155 -14.08 -13.64 5.34
CA ARG A 155 -15.26 -13.24 4.57
C ARG A 155 -16.03 -12.15 5.31
N ARG A 156 -16.53 -11.16 4.57
CA ARG A 156 -17.46 -10.14 5.07
C ARG A 156 -18.50 -9.81 4.02
N HIS A 157 -19.78 -9.97 4.38
CA HIS A 157 -20.93 -9.74 3.49
C HIS A 157 -20.81 -10.50 2.15
N GLY A 158 -20.33 -11.74 2.17
CA GLY A 158 -20.12 -12.56 0.97
C GLY A 158 -18.78 -12.35 0.27
N THR A 159 -18.07 -11.24 0.51
CA THR A 159 -16.79 -10.94 -0.16
C THR A 159 -15.60 -11.51 0.63
N LEU A 160 -14.65 -12.13 -0.09
CA LEU A 160 -13.39 -12.65 0.46
C LEU A 160 -12.29 -11.59 0.53
N PHE A 161 -11.53 -11.60 1.62
CA PHE A 161 -10.44 -10.67 1.90
C PHE A 161 -9.22 -11.38 2.47
N ALA A 162 -8.04 -10.82 2.21
CA ALA A 162 -6.83 -11.13 2.95
C ALA A 162 -6.61 -10.09 4.04
N ILE A 163 -6.59 -10.53 5.30
CA ILE A 163 -6.37 -9.69 6.49
C ILE A 163 -4.96 -9.94 7.01
N LYS A 164 -4.07 -8.96 6.84
CA LYS A 164 -2.75 -8.95 7.49
C LYS A 164 -2.91 -8.36 8.89
N GLU A 165 -2.78 -9.22 9.91
CA GLU A 165 -2.79 -8.85 11.32
C GLU A 165 -1.35 -8.71 11.83
N MET A 166 -1.04 -7.54 12.39
CA MET A 166 0.25 -7.22 13.01
C MET A 166 0.03 -6.83 14.47
N LYS A 167 0.83 -7.38 15.39
CA LYS A 167 0.74 -7.02 16.81
C LYS A 167 1.54 -5.75 17.11
N ALA A 168 0.91 -4.82 17.81
CA ALA A 168 1.57 -3.63 18.34
C ALA A 168 2.75 -4.01 19.24
N GLY A 169 3.85 -3.26 19.13
CA GLY A 169 5.10 -3.54 19.84
C GLY A 169 6.01 -4.59 19.18
N VAL A 170 5.51 -5.43 18.27
CA VAL A 170 6.36 -6.35 17.49
C VAL A 170 7.07 -5.63 16.34
N VAL A 171 6.37 -4.66 15.74
CA VAL A 171 6.85 -3.93 14.56
C VAL A 171 6.96 -2.45 14.91
N LYS A 172 8.03 -1.79 14.44
CA LYS A 172 8.20 -0.35 14.61
C LYS A 172 7.03 0.40 13.96
N HIS A 173 6.45 1.37 14.65
CA HIS A 173 5.26 2.10 14.18
C HIS A 173 5.46 2.69 12.78
N LYS A 174 6.64 3.25 12.53
CA LYS A 174 7.01 3.82 11.24
C LYS A 174 6.87 2.82 10.08
N VAL A 175 7.17 1.54 10.30
CA VAL A 175 7.07 0.50 9.26
C VAL A 175 5.61 0.22 8.95
N ILE A 176 4.78 0.01 9.98
CA ILE A 176 3.33 -0.24 9.84
C ILE A 176 2.63 0.94 9.14
N HIS A 177 2.94 2.17 9.58
CA HIS A 177 2.42 3.38 8.96
C HIS A 177 2.85 3.51 7.50
N THR A 178 4.12 3.20 7.18
CA THR A 178 4.62 3.25 5.81
C THR A 178 3.90 2.25 4.92
N GLU A 179 3.72 1.00 5.38
CA GLU A 179 3.01 -0.03 4.63
C GLU A 179 1.57 0.40 4.33
N ARG A 180 0.83 0.82 5.37
CA ARG A 180 -0.54 1.32 5.22
C ARG A 180 -0.63 2.49 4.24
N MET A 181 0.28 3.46 4.34
CA MET A 181 0.33 4.63 3.45
C MET A 181 0.59 4.26 2.01
N VAL A 182 1.58 3.39 1.77
CA VAL A 182 1.93 2.97 0.41
C VAL A 182 0.76 2.23 -0.22
N MET A 183 0.14 1.29 0.48
CA MET A 183 -1.02 0.56 -0.02
C MET A 183 -2.24 1.47 -0.27
N GLU A 184 -2.40 2.56 0.49
CA GLU A 184 -3.41 3.59 0.22
C GLU A 184 -3.07 4.41 -1.03
N TRP A 185 -1.82 4.88 -1.16
CA TRP A 185 -1.40 5.72 -2.29
C TRP A 185 -1.46 5.04 -3.64
N VAL A 186 -1.11 3.75 -3.70
CA VAL A 186 -1.15 2.98 -4.96
C VAL A 186 -2.57 2.79 -5.48
N ALA A 187 -3.58 3.01 -4.65
CA ALA A 187 -5.00 2.89 -5.00
C ALA A 187 -5.32 1.53 -5.65
N ASP A 188 -6.34 1.49 -6.50
CA ASP A 188 -6.71 0.28 -7.24
C ASP A 188 -6.00 0.24 -8.60
N HIS A 189 -4.75 -0.21 -8.59
CA HIS A 189 -3.97 -0.46 -9.81
C HIS A 189 -4.09 -1.94 -10.21
N PRO A 190 -4.19 -2.28 -11.51
CA PRO A 190 -4.35 -3.67 -11.97
C PRO A 190 -3.32 -4.62 -11.37
N PHE A 191 -2.06 -4.22 -11.35
CA PHE A 191 -0.91 -5.07 -10.99
C PHE A 191 -0.24 -4.75 -9.64
N VAL A 192 -0.84 -3.89 -8.81
CA VAL A 192 -0.30 -3.58 -7.46
C VAL A 192 -1.39 -3.84 -6.43
N LEU A 193 -1.05 -4.49 -5.32
CA LEU A 193 -2.00 -4.76 -4.25
C LEU A 193 -2.21 -3.51 -3.38
N GLY A 194 -3.39 -2.89 -3.53
CA GLY A 194 -3.80 -1.73 -2.75
C GLY A 194 -4.53 -2.08 -1.45
N LEU A 195 -4.85 -1.06 -0.65
CA LEU A 195 -5.55 -1.19 0.63
C LEU A 195 -7.06 -1.01 0.47
N ASP A 196 -7.86 -1.92 1.02
CA ASP A 196 -9.33 -1.79 1.08
C ASP A 196 -9.77 -1.17 2.39
N VAL A 197 -9.28 -1.71 3.50
CA VAL A 197 -9.59 -1.25 4.86
C VAL A 197 -8.34 -1.32 5.71
N ALA A 198 -8.16 -0.36 6.61
CA ALA A 198 -7.24 -0.50 7.74
C ALA A 198 -7.93 -0.05 9.02
N PHE A 199 -7.64 -0.74 10.13
CA PHE A 199 -8.08 -0.33 11.46
C PHE A 199 -7.18 -0.94 12.54
N SER A 200 -7.25 -0.37 13.73
CA SER A 200 -6.66 -0.96 14.93
C SER A 200 -7.77 -1.49 15.85
N SER A 201 -7.52 -2.61 16.51
CA SER A 201 -8.40 -3.16 17.54
C SER A 201 -7.58 -3.94 18.54
N GLY A 202 -7.85 -3.77 19.84
CA GLY A 202 -7.06 -4.42 20.89
C GLY A 202 -5.58 -4.01 20.83
N ARG A 203 -4.68 -4.99 20.70
CA ARG A 203 -3.24 -4.80 20.47
C ARG A 203 -2.83 -5.08 19.03
N SER A 204 -3.77 -5.09 18.10
CA SER A 204 -3.56 -5.52 16.73
C SER A 204 -3.90 -4.41 15.74
N LEU A 205 -3.16 -4.43 14.63
CA LEU A 205 -3.29 -3.55 13.49
C LEU A 205 -3.62 -4.41 12.28
N TYR A 206 -4.68 -4.04 11.58
CA TYR A 206 -5.24 -4.82 10.49
C TYR A 206 -5.10 -4.04 9.19
N LEU A 207 -4.47 -4.66 8.20
CA LEU A 207 -4.49 -4.22 6.81
C LEU A 207 -5.27 -5.23 5.99
N ILE A 208 -6.34 -4.78 5.35
CA ILE A 208 -7.28 -5.62 4.61
C ILE A 208 -7.19 -5.25 3.13
N SER A 209 -7.05 -6.28 2.31
CA SER A 209 -6.95 -6.16 0.86
C SER A 209 -7.73 -7.29 0.17
N LYS A 210 -7.94 -7.13 -1.14
CA LYS A 210 -8.50 -8.17 -2.00
C LYS A 210 -7.75 -9.49 -1.80
N PHE A 211 -8.50 -10.58 -1.65
CA PHE A 211 -7.92 -11.93 -1.65
C PHE A 211 -7.42 -12.33 -3.05
N MET A 212 -6.23 -12.94 -3.09
CA MET A 212 -5.57 -13.41 -4.31
C MET A 212 -5.55 -14.94 -4.32
N PRO A 213 -6.57 -15.60 -4.90
CA PRO A 213 -6.76 -17.05 -4.78
C PRO A 213 -5.72 -17.88 -5.56
N GLY A 214 -4.97 -17.26 -6.48
CA GLY A 214 -4.00 -17.94 -7.31
C GLY A 214 -2.70 -18.30 -6.58
N GLY A 215 -2.49 -17.86 -5.34
CA GLY A 215 -1.21 -18.04 -4.64
C GLY A 215 -0.10 -17.16 -5.21
N ASP A 216 1.15 -17.44 -4.86
CA ASP A 216 2.31 -16.68 -5.33
C ASP A 216 2.98 -17.32 -6.56
N LEU A 217 3.76 -16.51 -7.29
CA LEU A 217 4.44 -16.95 -8.51
C LEU A 217 5.55 -17.98 -8.21
N PHE A 218 6.06 -18.03 -6.98
CA PHE A 218 7.05 -19.03 -6.55
C PHE A 218 6.45 -20.44 -6.57
N LEU A 219 5.25 -20.61 -5.99
CA LEU A 219 4.50 -21.86 -6.04
C LEU A 219 4.29 -22.34 -7.48
N HIS A 220 3.89 -21.43 -8.38
CA HIS A 220 3.70 -21.79 -9.79
C HIS A 220 5.00 -22.18 -10.47
N MET A 221 6.11 -21.50 -10.16
CA MET A 221 7.43 -21.86 -10.67
C MET A 221 7.82 -23.27 -10.23
N GLN A 222 7.62 -23.62 -8.95
CA GLN A 222 7.87 -24.96 -8.44
C GLN A 222 6.99 -26.02 -9.12
N ASN A 223 5.69 -25.74 -9.27
CA ASN A 223 4.74 -26.65 -9.92
C ASN A 223 5.04 -26.89 -11.41
N HIS A 224 5.77 -25.99 -12.08
CA HIS A 224 6.18 -26.11 -13.48
C HIS A 224 7.61 -26.67 -13.65
N GLY A 225 8.11 -27.44 -12.67
CA GLY A 225 9.43 -28.07 -12.74
C GLY A 225 10.58 -27.15 -12.30
N GLY A 226 10.27 -26.11 -11.54
CA GLY A 226 11.25 -25.23 -10.89
C GLY A 226 11.75 -24.07 -11.75
N SER A 227 11.30 -23.93 -13.00
CA SER A 227 11.61 -22.77 -13.85
C SER A 227 10.57 -22.61 -14.95
N PHE A 228 10.54 -21.44 -15.60
CA PHE A 228 9.63 -21.12 -16.67
C PHE A 228 10.33 -20.97 -18.02
N PRO A 229 9.67 -21.33 -19.14
CA PRO A 229 10.06 -20.90 -20.47
C PRO A 229 10.10 -19.38 -20.58
N GLU A 230 11.00 -18.87 -21.43
CA GLU A 230 11.22 -17.43 -21.60
C GLU A 230 9.94 -16.66 -22.01
N SER A 231 9.02 -17.29 -22.74
CA SER A 231 7.72 -16.70 -23.10
C SER A 231 6.83 -16.43 -21.87
N ILE A 232 6.81 -17.35 -20.90
CA ILE A 232 6.08 -17.19 -19.63
C ILE A 232 6.76 -16.11 -18.78
N VAL A 233 8.10 -16.13 -18.72
CA VAL A 233 8.87 -15.08 -18.03
C VAL A 233 8.56 -13.70 -18.62
N LYS A 234 8.49 -13.57 -19.96
CA LYS A 234 8.17 -12.32 -20.66
C LYS A 234 6.77 -11.79 -20.34
N PHE A 235 5.78 -12.67 -20.23
CA PHE A 235 4.43 -12.27 -19.83
C PHE A 235 4.43 -11.63 -18.44
N TYR A 236 4.92 -12.35 -17.42
CA TYR A 236 4.92 -11.84 -16.05
C TYR A 236 5.87 -10.64 -15.86
N ALA A 237 6.98 -10.60 -16.60
CA ALA A 237 7.87 -9.45 -16.64
C ALA A 237 7.13 -8.18 -17.08
N ALA A 238 6.28 -8.26 -18.11
CA ALA A 238 5.53 -7.11 -18.61
C ALA A 238 4.57 -6.54 -17.55
N GLU A 239 3.88 -7.42 -16.81
CA GLU A 239 2.97 -7.00 -15.74
C GLU A 239 3.72 -6.40 -14.54
N VAL A 240 4.84 -7.01 -14.14
CA VAL A 240 5.70 -6.46 -13.07
C VAL A 240 6.28 -5.11 -13.49
N VAL A 241 6.71 -4.95 -14.74
CA VAL A 241 7.19 -3.66 -15.27
C VAL A 241 6.07 -2.60 -15.24
N ALA A 242 4.81 -2.98 -15.54
CA ALA A 242 3.67 -2.08 -15.41
C ALA A 242 3.39 -1.70 -13.95
N ALA A 243 3.50 -2.65 -13.01
CA ALA A 243 3.40 -2.39 -11.57
C ALA A 243 4.49 -1.41 -11.08
N LEU A 244 5.75 -1.63 -11.50
CA LEU A 244 6.86 -0.74 -11.14
C LEU A 244 6.74 0.64 -11.77
N ALA A 245 6.21 0.75 -13.00
CA ALA A 245 5.90 2.04 -13.62
C ALA A 245 5.00 2.89 -12.73
N HIS A 246 3.95 2.27 -12.17
CA HIS A 246 3.02 2.93 -11.25
C HIS A 246 3.72 3.37 -9.97
N LEU A 247 4.40 2.45 -9.26
CA LEU A 247 5.13 2.77 -8.03
C LEU A 247 6.15 3.90 -8.23
N HIS A 248 6.94 3.83 -9.29
CA HIS A 248 8.02 4.78 -9.58
C HIS A 248 7.50 6.15 -10.01
N SER A 249 6.32 6.22 -10.64
CA SER A 249 5.64 7.50 -10.93
C SER A 249 5.30 8.31 -9.66
N MET A 250 5.14 7.61 -8.53
CA MET A 250 4.92 8.19 -7.20
C MET A 250 6.21 8.28 -6.36
N HIS A 251 7.36 7.95 -6.96
CA HIS A 251 8.66 7.83 -6.31
C HIS A 251 8.70 6.80 -5.16
N ILE A 252 7.92 5.73 -5.28
CA ILE A 252 7.88 4.64 -4.31
C ILE A 252 8.85 3.54 -4.75
N LEU A 253 9.77 3.17 -3.85
CA LEU A 253 10.58 1.97 -3.96
C LEU A 253 9.82 0.78 -3.36
N HIS A 254 9.85 -0.38 -4.00
CA HIS A 254 9.33 -1.62 -3.42
C HIS A 254 10.36 -2.27 -2.47
N ARG A 255 11.62 -2.45 -2.93
CA ARG A 255 12.76 -3.01 -2.19
C ARG A 255 12.67 -4.48 -1.76
N ASP A 256 11.71 -5.25 -2.26
CA ASP A 256 11.62 -6.71 -2.01
C ASP A 256 10.87 -7.43 -3.14
N ILE A 257 11.23 -7.14 -4.38
CA ILE A 257 10.63 -7.79 -5.55
C ILE A 257 11.24 -9.18 -5.71
N LYS A 258 10.40 -10.21 -5.61
CA LYS A 258 10.76 -11.64 -5.71
C LYS A 258 9.50 -12.47 -5.99
N PRO A 259 9.60 -13.72 -6.48
CA PRO A 259 8.46 -14.55 -6.84
C PRO A 259 7.39 -14.68 -5.75
N GLU A 260 7.79 -14.76 -4.48
CA GLU A 260 6.90 -14.90 -3.33
C GLU A 260 6.00 -13.67 -3.10
N ASN A 261 6.44 -12.49 -3.57
CA ASN A 261 5.70 -11.24 -3.45
C ASN A 261 4.90 -10.89 -4.72
N VAL A 262 4.88 -11.78 -5.72
CA VAL A 262 4.08 -11.64 -6.95
C VAL A 262 2.91 -12.61 -6.89
N LEU A 263 1.73 -12.13 -6.49
CA LEU A 263 0.53 -12.96 -6.29
C LEU A 263 -0.29 -13.06 -7.56
N LEU A 264 -0.95 -14.19 -7.82
CA LEU A 264 -1.85 -14.38 -8.95
C LEU A 264 -3.32 -14.24 -8.54
N ASP A 265 -4.12 -13.60 -9.37
CA ASP A 265 -5.58 -13.65 -9.27
C ASP A 265 -6.16 -14.91 -9.92
N VAL A 266 -7.48 -15.07 -9.89
CA VAL A 266 -8.19 -16.22 -10.47
C VAL A 266 -7.91 -16.40 -11.97
N ASP A 267 -7.67 -15.31 -12.69
CA ASP A 267 -7.45 -15.32 -14.13
C ASP A 267 -5.99 -15.58 -14.49
N GLY A 268 -5.08 -15.54 -13.50
CA GLY A 268 -3.64 -15.77 -13.67
C GLY A 268 -2.81 -14.50 -13.86
N HIS A 269 -3.41 -13.32 -13.70
CA HIS A 269 -2.71 -12.04 -13.72
C HIS A 269 -2.13 -11.69 -12.35
N ILE A 270 -1.06 -10.90 -12.33
CA ILE A 270 -0.35 -10.63 -11.08
C ILE A 270 -0.90 -9.44 -10.29
N LYS A 271 -0.67 -9.44 -8.98
CA LYS A 271 -0.53 -8.24 -8.16
C LYS A 271 0.75 -8.32 -7.34
N LEU A 272 1.57 -7.29 -7.48
CA LEU A 272 2.75 -7.09 -6.65
C LEU A 272 2.31 -6.72 -5.22
N ALA A 273 2.72 -7.51 -4.24
CA ALA A 273 2.28 -7.48 -2.85
C ALA A 273 3.45 -7.24 -1.87
N ASP A 274 3.12 -7.15 -0.58
CA ASP A 274 4.03 -6.88 0.54
C ASP A 274 4.77 -5.53 0.49
N MET A 275 4.05 -4.47 0.83
CA MET A 275 4.58 -3.11 0.90
C MET A 275 5.31 -2.82 2.23
N GLY A 276 5.54 -3.83 3.08
CA GLY A 276 6.18 -3.67 4.40
C GLY A 276 7.58 -3.08 4.35
N LEU A 277 8.30 -3.31 3.24
CA LEU A 277 9.63 -2.74 2.98
C LEU A 277 9.61 -1.58 1.99
N SER A 278 8.45 -1.11 1.55
CA SER A 278 8.38 0.01 0.60
C SER A 278 8.85 1.33 1.22
N LYS A 279 9.21 2.30 0.38
CA LYS A 279 9.54 3.66 0.82
C LYS A 279 9.26 4.66 -0.28
N ARG A 280 8.58 5.77 0.05
CA ARG A 280 8.46 6.92 -0.85
C ARG A 280 9.65 7.87 -0.68
N LEU A 281 10.20 8.31 -1.80
CA LEU A 281 11.22 9.34 -1.88
C LEU A 281 10.54 10.71 -2.07
N GLU A 282 11.20 11.76 -1.58
CA GLU A 282 10.70 13.14 -1.73
C GLU A 282 10.72 13.59 -3.19
N THR A 283 11.70 13.13 -3.97
CA THR A 283 11.86 13.43 -5.38
C THR A 283 12.29 12.18 -6.15
N LYS A 284 12.20 12.22 -7.49
CA LYS A 284 12.69 11.16 -8.39
C LYS A 284 14.16 10.79 -8.15
N HIS A 285 14.98 11.78 -7.79
CA HIS A 285 16.42 11.60 -7.51
C HIS A 285 16.73 11.46 -6.01
N GLY A 286 15.70 11.39 -5.18
CA GLY A 286 15.83 11.18 -3.74
C GLY A 286 16.58 9.90 -3.43
N ARG A 287 17.28 9.89 -2.29
CA ARG A 287 18.08 8.74 -1.85
C ARG A 287 17.69 8.32 -0.44
N THR A 288 17.87 7.04 -0.15
CA THR A 288 17.73 6.46 1.19
C THR A 288 18.90 5.54 1.51
N LYS A 289 19.21 5.37 2.79
CA LYS A 289 20.38 4.60 3.27
C LYS A 289 19.99 3.30 4.00
N THR A 290 18.69 3.05 4.18
CA THR A 290 18.21 1.87 4.91
C THR A 290 18.41 0.59 4.09
N MET A 291 19.31 -0.28 4.55
CA MET A 291 19.49 -1.63 4.00
C MET A 291 18.34 -2.55 4.47
N CYS A 292 17.61 -3.15 3.54
CA CYS A 292 16.52 -4.09 3.78
C CYS A 292 16.22 -4.89 2.51
N GLY A 293 15.44 -5.96 2.64
CA GLY A 293 15.07 -6.87 1.55
C GLY A 293 15.67 -8.25 1.75
N THR A 294 15.33 -9.16 0.85
CA THR A 294 15.83 -10.54 0.85
C THR A 294 17.30 -10.61 0.41
N ASP A 295 18.17 -11.29 1.17
CA ASP A 295 19.63 -11.28 0.97
C ASP A 295 20.09 -11.59 -0.46
N ALA A 296 19.47 -12.58 -1.11
CA ALA A 296 19.83 -12.99 -2.47
C ALA A 296 19.41 -11.98 -3.56
N TYR A 297 18.57 -11.01 -3.19
CA TYR A 297 17.99 -9.97 -4.04
C TYR A 297 18.57 -8.58 -3.76
N LEU A 298 19.45 -8.45 -2.77
CA LEU A 298 20.02 -7.16 -2.42
C LEU A 298 20.89 -6.62 -3.56
N PRO A 299 20.71 -5.34 -3.97
CA PRO A 299 21.55 -4.73 -4.98
C PRO A 299 22.94 -4.37 -4.42
N PRO A 300 23.99 -4.29 -5.26
CA PRO A 300 25.36 -4.04 -4.84
C PRO A 300 25.55 -2.78 -4.01
N GLU A 301 24.84 -1.70 -4.33
CA GLU A 301 24.88 -0.43 -3.60
C GLU A 301 24.30 -0.52 -2.17
N MET A 302 23.36 -1.44 -1.93
CA MET A 302 22.87 -1.72 -0.56
C MET A 302 23.85 -2.60 0.21
N VAL A 303 24.40 -3.64 -0.45
CA VAL A 303 25.37 -4.56 0.16
C VAL A 303 26.65 -3.83 0.57
N SER A 304 27.15 -2.94 -0.30
CA SER A 304 28.34 -2.12 -0.04
C SER A 304 28.10 -0.93 0.89
N ARG A 305 26.83 -0.64 1.24
CA ARG A 305 26.42 0.47 2.12
C ARG A 305 26.99 1.82 1.66
N THR A 306 26.77 2.16 0.39
CA THR A 306 27.28 3.40 -0.19
C THR A 306 26.85 4.64 0.59
N LEU A 307 27.75 5.61 0.75
CA LEU A 307 27.46 6.85 1.51
C LEU A 307 26.35 7.70 0.87
N GLN A 308 26.21 7.61 -0.46
CA GLN A 308 25.18 8.30 -1.24
C GLN A 308 23.79 7.66 -1.08
N GLY A 309 23.72 6.44 -0.56
CA GLY A 309 22.48 5.66 -0.48
C GLY A 309 22.02 5.16 -1.85
N HIS A 310 20.75 4.83 -1.95
CA HIS A 310 20.12 4.23 -3.13
C HIS A 310 18.79 4.90 -3.48
N GLY A 311 18.35 4.75 -4.74
CA GLY A 311 17.09 5.26 -5.26
C GLY A 311 16.36 4.18 -6.06
N LEU A 312 15.49 4.58 -7.00
CA LEU A 312 14.59 3.67 -7.75
C LEU A 312 15.32 2.54 -8.51
N GLN A 313 16.62 2.68 -8.79
CA GLN A 313 17.44 1.69 -9.49
C GLN A 313 17.57 0.35 -8.75
N VAL A 314 17.25 0.30 -7.46
CA VAL A 314 17.27 -0.95 -6.68
C VAL A 314 16.18 -1.91 -7.14
N ASP A 315 15.02 -1.39 -7.53
CA ASP A 315 13.92 -2.22 -8.02
C ASP A 315 14.22 -2.76 -9.43
N MET A 316 15.05 -2.06 -10.23
CA MET A 316 15.53 -2.56 -11.53
C MET A 316 16.46 -3.77 -11.36
N TRP A 317 17.34 -3.71 -10.36
CA TRP A 317 18.17 -4.85 -10.00
C TRP A 317 17.32 -6.04 -9.56
N GLN A 318 16.34 -5.81 -8.68
CA GLN A 318 15.46 -6.88 -8.19
C GLN A 318 14.57 -7.45 -9.30
N LEU A 319 14.15 -6.64 -10.27
CA LEU A 319 13.54 -7.13 -11.51
C LEU A 319 14.50 -8.08 -12.24
N GLY A 320 15.77 -7.71 -12.42
CA GLY A 320 16.78 -8.60 -13.00
C GLY A 320 16.93 -9.92 -12.24
N CYS A 321 16.95 -9.88 -10.90
CA CYS A 321 16.99 -11.08 -10.06
C CYS A 321 15.74 -11.95 -10.24
N LEU A 322 14.55 -11.34 -10.24
CA LEU A 322 13.28 -12.02 -10.46
C LEU A 322 13.27 -12.72 -11.82
N LEU A 323 13.58 -12.00 -12.92
CA LEU A 323 13.57 -12.57 -14.27
C LEU A 323 14.57 -13.72 -14.42
N TYR A 324 15.76 -13.55 -13.84
CA TYR A 324 16.77 -14.61 -13.82
C TYR A 324 16.25 -15.85 -13.08
N GLU A 325 15.66 -15.67 -11.90
CA GLU A 325 15.16 -16.78 -11.07
C GLU A 325 14.00 -17.50 -11.76
N LEU A 326 13.04 -16.76 -12.32
CA LEU A 326 11.94 -17.36 -13.06
C LEU A 326 12.44 -18.24 -14.22
N ARG A 327 13.56 -17.88 -14.86
CA ARG A 327 14.14 -18.70 -15.94
C ARG A 327 15.06 -19.82 -15.45
N SER A 328 15.78 -19.62 -14.35
CA SER A 328 16.88 -20.49 -13.90
C SER A 328 16.54 -21.36 -12.69
N GLY A 329 15.45 -21.04 -11.99
CA GLY A 329 14.95 -21.71 -10.79
C GLY A 329 15.64 -21.31 -9.48
N TYR A 330 16.59 -20.39 -9.51
CA TYR A 330 17.25 -19.85 -8.32
C TYR A 330 17.79 -18.43 -8.58
N PRO A 331 17.96 -17.59 -7.54
CA PRO A 331 18.50 -16.24 -7.71
C PRO A 331 19.94 -16.24 -8.28
N PRO A 332 20.34 -15.21 -9.05
CA PRO A 332 21.61 -15.21 -9.81
C PRO A 332 22.88 -15.38 -8.97
N PHE A 333 22.86 -14.89 -7.73
CA PHE A 333 24.00 -14.92 -6.81
C PHE A 333 23.78 -15.85 -5.61
N TYR A 334 22.66 -16.59 -5.60
CA TYR A 334 22.37 -17.56 -4.55
C TYR A 334 23.24 -18.80 -4.70
N LEU A 335 23.71 -19.32 -3.56
CA LEU A 335 24.40 -20.60 -3.46
C LEU A 335 23.78 -21.35 -2.28
N PRO A 336 23.19 -22.55 -2.51
CA PRO A 336 22.62 -23.36 -1.46
C PRO A 336 23.62 -23.60 -0.33
N GLN A 337 23.15 -23.58 0.92
CA GLN A 337 23.95 -23.88 2.12
C GLN A 337 25.16 -22.96 2.35
N SER A 338 25.27 -21.84 1.61
CA SER A 338 26.34 -20.86 1.80
C SER A 338 25.97 -19.82 2.86
N LYS A 339 26.98 -19.32 3.58
CA LYS A 339 26.80 -18.19 4.50
C LYS A 339 26.43 -16.92 3.73
N GLN A 340 25.59 -16.07 4.32
CA GLN A 340 25.17 -14.76 3.78
C GLN A 340 26.32 -13.93 3.18
N LYS A 341 27.49 -13.91 3.85
CA LYS A 341 28.69 -13.19 3.38
C LYS A 341 29.14 -13.64 1.98
N HIS A 342 29.00 -14.93 1.64
CA HIS A 342 29.37 -15.44 0.32
C HIS A 342 28.41 -14.94 -0.75
N THR A 343 27.10 -14.96 -0.50
CA THR A 343 26.10 -14.35 -1.39
C THR A 343 26.42 -12.88 -1.65
N HIS A 344 26.73 -12.11 -0.60
CA HIS A 344 27.13 -10.70 -0.74
C HIS A 344 28.40 -10.52 -1.58
N GLN A 345 29.43 -11.35 -1.39
CA GLN A 345 30.63 -11.30 -2.23
C GLN A 345 30.32 -11.58 -3.69
N ARG A 346 29.42 -12.54 -3.99
CA ARG A 346 29.00 -12.83 -5.36
C ARG A 346 28.21 -11.67 -5.98
N ILE A 347 27.32 -11.06 -5.22
CA ILE A 347 26.58 -9.86 -5.63
C ILE A 347 27.57 -8.75 -6.02
N LEU A 348 28.64 -8.53 -5.26
CA LEU A 348 29.60 -7.45 -5.52
C LEU A 348 30.56 -7.75 -6.67
N PHE A 349 31.03 -9.00 -6.82
CA PHE A 349 32.22 -9.28 -7.64
C PHE A 349 32.01 -10.32 -8.74
N GLN A 350 30.88 -11.01 -8.81
CA GLN A 350 30.62 -12.03 -9.82
C GLN A 350 29.55 -11.60 -10.81
N SER A 351 29.69 -12.06 -12.05
CA SER A 351 28.63 -12.01 -13.06
C SER A 351 27.65 -13.19 -12.89
N PRO A 352 26.37 -13.04 -13.26
CA PRO A 352 25.42 -14.15 -13.30
C PRO A 352 25.93 -15.30 -14.19
N LYS A 353 25.57 -16.54 -13.84
CA LYS A 353 25.98 -17.74 -14.60
C LYS A 353 24.77 -18.42 -15.22
N TYR A 354 24.61 -18.30 -16.53
CA TYR A 354 23.50 -18.92 -17.25
C TYR A 354 23.75 -20.42 -17.45
N THR A 355 22.96 -21.27 -16.79
CA THR A 355 23.07 -22.74 -16.87
C THR A 355 22.18 -23.33 -17.95
N SER A 356 21.17 -22.58 -18.41
CA SER A 356 20.26 -22.97 -19.49
C SER A 356 20.42 -22.02 -20.68
N PRO A 357 20.21 -22.50 -21.93
CA PRO A 357 20.14 -21.63 -23.09
C PRO A 357 19.04 -20.58 -22.92
N ILE A 358 19.40 -19.32 -23.18
CA ILE A 358 18.51 -18.16 -23.19
C ILE A 358 18.73 -17.38 -24.49
N SER A 359 17.73 -16.59 -24.92
CA SER A 359 17.91 -15.76 -26.11
C SER A 359 19.00 -14.69 -25.88
N PRO A 360 19.71 -14.27 -26.94
CA PRO A 360 20.65 -13.16 -26.85
C PRO A 360 20.00 -11.89 -26.26
N GLU A 361 18.75 -11.60 -26.63
CA GLU A 361 18.00 -10.45 -26.14
C GLU A 361 17.69 -10.56 -24.65
N PHE A 362 17.40 -11.77 -24.14
CA PHE A 362 17.16 -11.96 -22.71
C PHE A 362 18.44 -11.85 -21.90
N GLN A 363 19.54 -12.41 -22.41
CA GLN A 363 20.85 -12.28 -21.79
C GLN A 363 21.30 -10.82 -21.73
N ASP A 364 21.07 -10.05 -22.79
CA ASP A 364 21.33 -8.61 -22.85
C ASP A 364 20.50 -7.86 -21.78
N LEU A 365 19.19 -8.14 -21.68
CA LEU A 365 18.32 -7.55 -20.67
C LEU A 365 18.82 -7.83 -19.25
N LEU A 366 19.14 -9.10 -18.94
CA LEU A 366 19.64 -9.49 -17.63
C LEU A 366 20.98 -8.84 -17.31
N THR A 367 21.85 -8.71 -18.31
CA THR A 367 23.16 -8.06 -18.15
C THR A 367 22.98 -6.57 -17.84
N ALA A 368 22.05 -5.89 -18.52
CA ALA A 368 21.76 -4.48 -18.32
C ALA A 368 21.05 -4.19 -16.98
N LEU A 369 20.13 -5.06 -16.53
CA LEU A 369 19.45 -4.95 -15.22
C LEU A 369 20.37 -5.32 -14.04
N LEU A 370 21.25 -6.31 -14.22
CA LEU A 370 22.19 -6.81 -13.19
C LEU A 370 23.57 -6.14 -13.28
N GLU A 371 23.65 -4.98 -13.93
CA GLU A 371 24.81 -4.10 -13.89
C GLU A 371 25.05 -3.61 -12.45
N LYS A 372 26.30 -3.73 -12.00
CA LYS A 372 26.69 -3.47 -10.62
C LYS A 372 26.68 -1.98 -10.32
N ASP A 373 27.12 -1.17 -11.28
CA ASP A 373 27.08 0.28 -11.16
C ASP A 373 25.65 0.81 -11.45
N PRO A 374 24.93 1.35 -10.44
CA PRO A 374 23.58 1.86 -10.65
C PRO A 374 23.52 3.02 -11.65
N ALA A 375 24.63 3.71 -11.94
CA ALA A 375 24.68 4.77 -12.96
C ALA A 375 24.70 4.23 -14.40
N ARG A 376 25.06 2.95 -14.57
CA ARG A 376 25.11 2.26 -15.86
C ARG A 376 23.99 1.24 -16.05
N ARG A 377 23.27 0.94 -14.97
CA ARG A 377 22.15 -0.01 -14.95
C ARG A 377 20.99 0.48 -15.82
N LEU A 378 20.34 -0.47 -16.50
CA LEU A 378 19.12 -0.20 -17.27
C LEU A 378 18.07 0.48 -16.38
N GLY A 379 17.47 1.55 -16.90
CA GLY A 379 16.56 2.42 -16.16
C GLY A 379 17.24 3.55 -15.37
N CYS A 380 18.55 3.74 -15.48
CA CYS A 380 19.21 4.91 -14.90
C CYS A 380 18.80 6.22 -15.60
N ALA A 381 18.63 6.23 -16.93
CA ALA A 381 18.36 7.44 -17.70
C ALA A 381 16.88 7.82 -17.65
N ASN A 382 15.99 6.96 -18.19
CA ASN A 382 14.56 7.24 -18.31
C ASN A 382 13.70 6.37 -17.38
N GLY A 383 14.31 5.61 -16.46
CA GLY A 383 13.56 4.77 -15.52
C GLY A 383 12.93 3.57 -16.24
N ILE A 384 11.67 3.27 -15.90
CA ILE A 384 10.94 2.14 -16.48
C ILE A 384 10.81 2.23 -18.01
N ALA A 385 10.84 3.43 -18.60
CA ALA A 385 10.79 3.58 -20.06
C ALA A 385 11.93 2.84 -20.77
N ASP A 386 13.17 2.91 -20.24
CA ASP A 386 14.32 2.19 -20.80
C ASP A 386 14.09 0.66 -20.81
N VAL A 387 13.41 0.15 -19.77
CA VAL A 387 13.07 -1.28 -19.66
C VAL A 387 12.01 -1.66 -20.69
N LYS A 388 10.98 -0.82 -20.87
CA LYS A 388 9.89 -1.05 -21.83
C LYS A 388 10.38 -1.07 -23.29
N ASP A 389 11.37 -0.23 -23.59
CA ASP A 389 11.94 -0.07 -24.94
C ASP A 389 13.01 -1.11 -25.27
N HIS A 390 13.42 -1.93 -24.29
CA HIS A 390 14.45 -2.95 -24.49
C HIS A 390 14.03 -3.97 -25.57
N PRO A 391 14.95 -4.41 -26.47
CA PRO A 391 14.63 -5.33 -27.58
C PRO A 391 13.93 -6.62 -27.15
N TRP A 392 14.25 -7.13 -25.95
CA TRP A 392 13.57 -8.30 -25.39
C TRP A 392 12.05 -8.12 -25.22
N PHE A 393 11.55 -6.91 -24.99
CA PHE A 393 10.12 -6.57 -24.93
C PHE A 393 9.51 -6.21 -26.30
N LYS A 394 10.26 -6.33 -27.39
CA LYS A 394 9.72 -6.09 -28.74
C LYS A 394 8.46 -6.92 -28.96
N GLY A 395 7.41 -6.26 -29.46
CA GLY A 395 6.08 -6.83 -29.71
C GLY A 395 5.10 -6.74 -28.53
N THR A 396 5.54 -6.33 -27.33
CA THR A 396 4.64 -6.14 -26.18
C THR A 396 3.78 -4.90 -26.38
N ASN A 397 2.44 -5.07 -26.33
CA ASN A 397 1.50 -3.94 -26.31
C ASN A 397 1.20 -3.55 -24.85
N TRP A 398 1.85 -2.48 -24.39
CA TRP A 398 1.77 -2.03 -23.00
C TRP A 398 0.37 -1.53 -22.60
N ASP A 399 -0.44 -1.03 -23.54
CA ASP A 399 -1.82 -0.61 -23.26
C ASP A 399 -2.71 -1.82 -23.01
N LYS A 400 -2.54 -2.88 -23.82
CA LYS A 400 -3.25 -4.16 -23.61
C LYS A 400 -2.85 -4.81 -22.30
N VAL A 401 -1.56 -4.77 -21.95
CA VAL A 401 -1.08 -5.24 -20.64
C VAL A 401 -1.80 -4.47 -19.54
N LEU A 402 -1.78 -3.13 -19.55
CA LEU A 402 -2.41 -2.33 -18.49
C LEU A 402 -3.92 -2.59 -18.34
N LYS A 403 -4.61 -2.87 -19.45
CA LYS A 403 -6.05 -3.20 -19.46
C LYS A 403 -6.36 -4.67 -19.14
N LYS A 404 -5.35 -5.50 -18.85
CA LYS A 404 -5.48 -6.96 -18.69
C LYS A 404 -6.12 -7.65 -19.92
N GLU A 405 -5.82 -7.18 -21.13
CA GLU A 405 -6.30 -7.76 -22.39
C GLU A 405 -5.35 -8.84 -22.96
N THR A 406 -4.22 -9.10 -22.28
CA THR A 406 -3.27 -10.15 -22.63
C THR A 406 -3.61 -11.45 -21.91
N VAL A 407 -3.60 -12.59 -22.61
CA VAL A 407 -3.97 -13.89 -22.03
C VAL A 407 -2.85 -14.42 -21.13
N PRO A 408 -3.12 -14.71 -19.84
CA PRO A 408 -2.14 -15.30 -18.93
C PRO A 408 -1.71 -16.72 -19.36
N PRO A 409 -0.41 -17.03 -19.30
CA PRO A 409 0.11 -18.34 -19.70
C PRO A 409 -0.14 -19.43 -18.65
N ILE A 410 -0.32 -19.05 -17.39
CA ILE A 410 -0.62 -19.97 -16.30
C ILE A 410 -1.99 -19.57 -15.75
N LEU A 411 -2.93 -20.50 -15.84
CA LEU A 411 -4.19 -20.41 -15.15
C LEU A 411 -4.04 -21.14 -13.80
N PRO A 412 -4.21 -20.45 -12.66
CA PRO A 412 -4.12 -21.10 -11.36
C PRO A 412 -5.15 -22.23 -11.23
N LYS A 413 -4.81 -23.25 -10.44
CA LYS A 413 -5.78 -24.30 -10.11
C LYS A 413 -6.97 -23.68 -9.38
N PRO A 414 -8.18 -24.25 -9.54
CA PRO A 414 -9.34 -23.80 -8.77
C PRO A 414 -9.00 -23.74 -7.28
N ALA A 415 -9.43 -22.65 -6.64
CA ALA A 415 -9.12 -22.40 -5.24
C ALA A 415 -9.65 -23.50 -4.31
N GLY A 416 -10.61 -24.31 -4.78
CA GLY A 416 -11.29 -25.35 -4.00
C GLY A 416 -12.39 -24.76 -3.12
N ASP A 417 -13.14 -25.65 -2.46
CA ASP A 417 -14.28 -25.25 -1.61
C ASP A 417 -13.84 -24.41 -0.39
N ASP A 418 -12.60 -24.58 0.07
CA ASP A 418 -12.01 -23.81 1.16
C ASP A 418 -11.10 -22.66 0.68
N TYR A 419 -11.05 -22.44 -0.63
CA TYR A 419 -10.33 -21.37 -1.33
C TYR A 419 -8.80 -21.36 -1.16
N VAL A 420 -8.20 -22.41 -0.59
CA VAL A 420 -6.78 -22.40 -0.22
C VAL A 420 -5.93 -23.48 -0.89
N ASN A 421 -6.40 -24.10 -1.99
CA ASN A 421 -5.64 -25.11 -2.75
C ASN A 421 -4.26 -24.63 -3.26
N ASN A 422 -4.09 -23.31 -3.43
CA ASN A 422 -2.84 -22.70 -3.87
C ASN A 422 -2.03 -22.08 -2.71
N PHE A 423 -2.24 -22.56 -1.48
CA PHE A 423 -1.54 -22.09 -0.28
C PHE A 423 -0.92 -23.28 0.46
N ASP A 424 0.15 -23.00 1.20
CA ASP A 424 0.91 -24.03 1.89
C ASP A 424 0.09 -24.65 3.03
N PRO A 425 -0.13 -25.99 3.03
CA PRO A 425 -0.82 -26.71 4.10
C PRO A 425 -0.23 -26.44 5.49
N GLN A 426 1.08 -26.16 5.57
CA GLN A 426 1.73 -25.82 6.83
C GLN A 426 1.07 -24.63 7.52
N PHE A 427 0.41 -23.73 6.77
CA PHE A 427 -0.33 -22.59 7.32
C PHE A 427 -1.83 -22.87 7.41
N THR A 428 -2.44 -23.42 6.35
CA THR A 428 -3.90 -23.53 6.24
C THR A 428 -4.54 -24.50 7.23
N GLU A 429 -3.73 -25.43 7.78
CA GLU A 429 -4.14 -26.37 8.83
C GLU A 429 -3.98 -25.80 10.26
N GLN A 430 -3.35 -24.63 10.41
CA GLN A 430 -3.15 -24.04 11.73
C GLN A 430 -4.40 -23.32 12.23
N SER A 431 -4.56 -23.31 13.56
CA SER A 431 -5.59 -22.54 14.25
C SER A 431 -5.43 -21.04 13.98
N HIS A 432 -6.56 -20.38 13.77
CA HIS A 432 -6.63 -18.98 13.40
C HIS A 432 -7.87 -18.32 14.00
N SER A 433 -7.69 -17.09 14.43
CA SER A 433 -8.74 -16.18 14.89
C SER A 433 -8.14 -14.77 14.92
N LEU A 434 -8.96 -13.74 14.70
CA LEU A 434 -8.51 -12.36 14.91
C LEU A 434 -8.55 -12.05 16.40
N ASP A 435 -7.59 -11.24 16.84
CA ASP A 435 -7.56 -10.76 18.23
C ASP A 435 -8.77 -9.86 18.56
N ASP A 436 -9.51 -10.18 19.63
CA ASP A 436 -10.62 -9.39 20.19
C ASP A 436 -10.32 -8.93 21.63
N ASP A 437 -9.05 -8.92 22.05
CA ASP A 437 -8.68 -8.61 23.43
C ASP A 437 -9.08 -7.18 23.82
N LYS A 438 -9.82 -7.06 24.93
CA LYS A 438 -10.41 -5.80 25.47
C LYS A 438 -9.59 -5.23 26.65
N ASN A 439 -8.27 -5.36 26.59
CA ASN A 439 -7.37 -4.94 27.67
C ASN A 439 -7.30 -3.39 27.81
N PRO A 440 -7.33 -2.82 29.03
CA PRO A 440 -7.21 -1.36 29.26
C PRO A 440 -5.97 -0.64 28.66
N ASP A 441 -4.92 -1.35 28.24
CA ASP A 441 -3.78 -0.79 27.47
C ASP A 441 -4.19 -0.22 26.08
N ILE A 442 -5.41 -0.49 25.59
CA ILE A 442 -5.98 -0.02 24.32
C ILE A 442 -5.95 1.51 24.16
N VAL A 443 -6.07 2.26 25.26
CA VAL A 443 -6.13 3.73 25.23
C VAL A 443 -4.82 4.35 24.73
N ASN A 444 -3.67 3.70 24.95
CA ASN A 444 -2.39 4.19 24.43
C ASN A 444 -2.25 3.91 22.93
N LEU A 445 -2.69 2.75 22.47
CA LEU A 445 -2.63 2.38 21.06
C LEU A 445 -3.47 3.31 20.19
N ALA A 446 -4.66 3.69 20.65
CA ALA A 446 -5.54 4.63 19.95
C ALA A 446 -4.89 6.01 19.74
N LYS A 447 -4.00 6.43 20.65
CA LYS A 447 -3.23 7.70 20.49
C LYS A 447 -2.06 7.54 19.54
N GLU A 448 -1.34 6.42 19.66
CA GLU A 448 -0.13 6.13 18.87
C GLU A 448 -0.44 5.86 17.40
N PHE A 449 -1.59 5.25 17.11
CA PHE A 449 -2.04 4.91 15.77
C PHE A 449 -3.24 5.75 15.33
N ALA A 450 -3.38 6.96 15.89
CA ALA A 450 -4.35 7.93 15.43
C ALA A 450 -4.18 8.18 13.91
N GLY A 451 -5.29 8.12 13.17
CA GLY A 451 -5.33 8.23 11.72
C GLY A 451 -5.05 6.91 10.98
N PHE A 452 -4.76 5.81 11.68
CA PHE A 452 -4.54 4.48 11.09
C PHE A 452 -5.81 3.84 10.51
N ASP A 453 -6.97 4.35 10.86
CA ASP A 453 -8.22 3.93 10.24
C ASP A 453 -8.31 4.38 8.77
N TYR A 454 -8.85 3.50 7.93
CA TYR A 454 -9.08 3.74 6.51
C TYR A 454 -10.18 2.84 5.99
N VAL A 455 -11.03 3.41 5.14
CA VAL A 455 -11.94 2.65 4.29
C VAL A 455 -11.85 3.25 2.90
N ARG A 456 -11.52 2.41 1.91
CA ARG A 456 -11.45 2.85 0.51
C ARG A 456 -12.79 3.45 0.08
N PRO A 457 -12.81 4.67 -0.49
CA PRO A 457 -14.03 5.24 -1.04
C PRO A 457 -14.66 4.31 -2.08
N GLY A 458 -15.97 4.07 -1.97
CA GLY A 458 -16.72 3.21 -2.89
C GLY A 458 -16.86 1.75 -2.46
N LEU A 459 -16.05 1.28 -1.50
CA LEU A 459 -16.10 -0.12 -1.04
C LEU A 459 -17.44 -0.50 -0.38
N MET A 460 -18.15 0.47 0.22
CA MET A 460 -19.38 0.23 1.00
C MET A 460 -20.66 0.81 0.35
N THR A 461 -20.59 1.26 -0.91
CA THR A 461 -21.76 1.89 -1.58
C THR A 461 -22.54 0.96 -2.51
N SER A 462 -22.23 -0.33 -2.56
CA SER A 462 -23.03 -1.32 -3.27
C SER A 462 -23.95 -2.06 -2.29
N PRO A 463 -25.23 -1.66 -2.14
CA PRO A 463 -26.24 -2.59 -1.68
C PRO A 463 -26.37 -3.68 -2.75
N SER A 464 -25.99 -4.91 -2.40
CA SER A 464 -26.51 -6.15 -2.97
C SER A 464 -26.97 -6.10 -4.44
N THR A 465 -26.04 -6.11 -5.38
CA THR A 465 -26.08 -7.23 -6.32
C THR A 465 -25.30 -8.32 -5.61
N GLN A 466 -25.96 -9.42 -5.27
CA GLN A 466 -25.29 -10.68 -4.95
C GLN A 466 -24.40 -11.01 -6.15
N GLN A 467 -23.18 -10.49 -6.20
CA GLN A 467 -22.13 -11.12 -6.95
C GLN A 467 -21.83 -12.36 -6.14
N ASP A 468 -22.26 -13.49 -6.68
CA ASP A 468 -21.93 -14.80 -6.15
C ASP A 468 -20.41 -14.83 -5.90
N PRO A 469 -19.92 -15.07 -4.66
CA PRO A 469 -18.50 -15.21 -4.42
C PRO A 469 -17.85 -16.26 -5.35
N ASP A 470 -18.64 -17.24 -5.81
CA ASP A 470 -18.19 -18.23 -6.79
C ASP A 470 -17.92 -17.61 -8.18
N ALA A 471 -18.58 -16.52 -8.55
CA ALA A 471 -18.34 -15.80 -9.81
C ALA A 471 -16.99 -15.05 -9.85
N ILE A 472 -16.41 -14.71 -8.69
CA ILE A 472 -15.06 -14.13 -8.58
C ILE A 472 -13.99 -15.24 -8.66
N LEU A 473 -14.37 -16.50 -8.50
CA LEU A 473 -13.48 -17.66 -8.42
C LEU A 473 -13.55 -18.57 -9.64
N THR A 474 -14.49 -18.31 -10.54
CA THR A 474 -14.52 -18.87 -11.90
C THR A 474 -13.63 -18.03 -12.83
N PRO A 475 -12.63 -18.63 -13.50
CA PRO A 475 -11.87 -17.93 -14.54
C PRO A 475 -12.80 -17.30 -15.59
N ALA A 476 -12.53 -16.05 -15.98
CA ALA A 476 -13.34 -15.37 -17.01
C ALA A 476 -13.26 -16.04 -18.40
N LEU A 477 -12.42 -17.06 -18.57
CA LEU A 477 -12.06 -17.67 -19.86
C LEU A 477 -12.96 -18.83 -20.33
N VAL A 478 -14.07 -19.16 -19.64
CA VAL A 478 -14.93 -20.30 -20.05
C VAL A 478 -15.73 -20.05 -21.35
N ASN A 479 -15.72 -18.85 -21.94
CA ASN A 479 -16.54 -18.52 -23.11
C ASN A 479 -15.82 -18.40 -24.47
N LEU A 480 -14.62 -18.96 -24.65
CA LEU A 480 -13.93 -18.95 -25.97
C LEU A 480 -13.54 -20.33 -26.54
N GLN A 481 -14.08 -21.41 -26.00
CA GLN A 481 -14.09 -22.70 -26.70
C GLN A 481 -15.52 -23.20 -26.78
N LEU A 482 -16.15 -22.93 -27.93
CA LEU A 482 -17.06 -23.81 -28.67
C LEU A 482 -17.70 -22.98 -29.79
N ASN A 483 -17.00 -22.87 -30.92
CA ASN A 483 -17.60 -22.80 -32.24
C ASN A 483 -16.52 -23.18 -33.27
N ILE A 484 -16.53 -24.48 -33.59
CA ILE A 484 -16.10 -25.18 -34.82
C ILE A 484 -14.76 -24.75 -35.45
#